data_AF-A0A395RUB5-F1
#
_entry.id   AF-A0A395RUB5-F1
#
_cell.length_a   1.000
_cell.length_b   1.000
_cell.length_c   1.000
_cell.angle_alpha   90.00
_cell.angle_beta   90.00
_cell.angle_gamma   90.00
#
_symmetry.space_group_name_H-M   'P 1'
#
loop_
_entity.id
_entity.type
_entity.pdbx_description
1 polymer ?
#
loop_
_entity_poly.entity_id
_entity_poly.type
_entity_poly.pdbx_seq_one_letter_code
_entity_poly.pdbx_strand_id
1 'polypeptide(L)'
;MSQQQQQQQQQQPGDSGEEIQPYRIRVSSKYLDITRQKLELTRLPHEPSSKDWWEPKPQVESLVDFWQESFSWRDHEEELNNTVSQFRTSFQISTPPTPVRIHFIHARSPHANAIPLLLIPPFPLTNLSLGHLVQPLSDPEDAGVIQPFHVVIPSLPGLGFSDTLPSSAPPVSTTAKLLDDLMRRLGYEHYIGSNAGSASISPAGIDWRLARHLSNNFPESCLGLHMIAPPLTSPTLSDSASEWLKWKVARILSSPVLGYSKDDIAATQKRKTSRLNKKKSAINLGPGDRSDYEPNTLSYALCDSPTGLLLYVLKVLRSLGPKNELSQKDIITLTCLIWLPGPEAALRFWAQCASDIEPVEGKRTAKKPKVAISVFTGDEDQSEEQRILPRPKKVSYSCPAWANKDYQVVHLNRASGTPGFLAWDRQDVILDGVRGLAKAILEKDKRMQAAEQPGATLQNQLETQDGRIAQADLSGTTMQEPKASPSEGPAKQELHKLVEDENQHLAPPQATSHGGAH
;
A
#
# COMPACT_ATOMS: atom_id res chain seq x y z
N MET A 1 16.19 -59.83 -2.79
CA MET A 1 16.20 -59.61 -4.25
C MET A 1 14.76 -59.50 -4.71
N SER A 2 14.49 -58.52 -5.56
CA SER A 2 13.24 -58.22 -6.28
C SER A 2 12.28 -57.21 -5.65
N GLN A 3 12.05 -56.14 -6.43
CA GLN A 3 11.00 -55.11 -6.38
C GLN A 3 11.15 -53.96 -5.37
N GLN A 4 12.15 -53.09 -5.56
CA GLN A 4 12.12 -51.70 -5.09
C GLN A 4 13.02 -50.79 -5.95
N GLN A 5 12.78 -50.77 -7.26
CA GLN A 5 13.37 -49.77 -8.15
C GLN A 5 12.32 -49.36 -9.20
N GLN A 6 12.22 -48.03 -9.40
CA GLN A 6 11.35 -47.29 -10.33
C GLN A 6 9.97 -46.86 -9.79
N GLN A 7 9.99 -45.89 -8.88
CA GLN A 7 9.15 -44.70 -9.05
C GLN A 7 10.08 -43.48 -9.17
N GLN A 8 10.63 -43.29 -10.37
CA GLN A 8 11.00 -41.96 -10.80
C GLN A 8 9.70 -41.17 -10.90
N GLN A 9 9.49 -40.21 -10.01
CA GLN A 9 8.56 -39.12 -10.27
C GLN A 9 9.04 -38.44 -11.54
N GLN A 10 8.39 -38.73 -12.66
CA GLN A 10 8.40 -37.88 -13.83
C GLN A 10 7.80 -36.55 -13.40
N GLN A 11 8.66 -35.58 -13.07
CA GLN A 11 8.27 -34.17 -13.18
C GLN A 11 7.91 -33.95 -14.65
N GLN A 12 6.61 -33.74 -14.91
CA GLN A 12 6.16 -33.31 -16.22
C GLN A 12 6.78 -31.95 -16.53
N PRO A 13 7.36 -31.75 -17.73
CA PRO A 13 7.86 -30.46 -18.15
C PRO A 13 6.67 -29.56 -18.49
N GLY A 14 6.26 -28.71 -17.55
CA GLY A 14 5.13 -27.79 -17.72
C GLY A 14 4.80 -26.93 -16.49
N ASP A 15 5.22 -27.31 -15.28
CA ASP A 15 4.87 -26.60 -14.05
C ASP A 15 5.94 -25.58 -13.61
N SER A 16 6.32 -24.67 -14.52
CA SER A 16 6.95 -23.43 -14.07
C SER A 16 5.84 -22.62 -13.40
N GLY A 17 5.85 -22.45 -12.08
CA GLY A 17 4.83 -21.71 -11.30
C GLY A 17 4.58 -20.24 -11.71
N GLU A 18 5.08 -19.83 -12.88
CA GLU A 18 4.92 -18.56 -13.57
C GLU A 18 3.57 -18.40 -14.30
N GLU A 19 2.75 -19.45 -14.39
CA GLU A 19 1.40 -19.34 -14.97
C GLU A 19 0.49 -18.44 -14.12
N ILE A 20 -0.49 -17.79 -14.76
CA ILE A 20 -1.52 -17.00 -14.07
C ILE A 20 -2.65 -17.96 -13.67
N GLN A 21 -2.94 -18.01 -12.37
CA GLN A 21 -3.95 -18.90 -11.80
C GLN A 21 -5.09 -18.10 -11.17
N PRO A 22 -6.37 -18.48 -11.36
CA PRO A 22 -7.48 -17.93 -10.61
C PRO A 22 -7.25 -18.14 -9.12
N TYR A 23 -7.64 -17.15 -8.34
CA TYR A 23 -7.48 -17.16 -6.90
C TYR A 23 -8.81 -16.90 -6.23
N ARG A 24 -9.22 -17.79 -5.32
CA ARG A 24 -10.35 -17.54 -4.42
C ARG A 24 -9.83 -17.50 -3.00
N ILE A 25 -10.17 -16.43 -2.30
CA ILE A 25 -9.82 -16.23 -0.90
C ILE A 25 -10.51 -17.34 -0.10
N ARG A 26 -9.74 -18.05 0.71
CA ARG A 26 -10.28 -19.01 1.66
C ARG A 26 -9.47 -19.01 2.95
N VAL A 27 -9.85 -18.15 3.88
CA VAL A 27 -9.20 -18.07 5.18
C VAL A 27 -9.60 -19.29 6.01
N SER A 28 -8.66 -19.94 6.69
CA SER A 28 -8.98 -21.12 7.51
C SER A 28 -9.88 -20.74 8.70
N SER A 29 -10.90 -21.56 8.98
CA SER A 29 -11.81 -21.33 10.11
C SER A 29 -11.07 -21.26 11.44
N LYS A 30 -9.97 -22.01 11.59
CA LYS A 30 -9.10 -21.93 12.76
C LYS A 30 -8.61 -20.51 13.05
N TYR A 31 -8.20 -19.76 12.02
CA TYR A 31 -7.76 -18.36 12.22
C TYR A 31 -8.92 -17.44 12.58
N LEU A 32 -10.11 -17.66 12.01
CA LEU A 32 -11.30 -16.89 12.37
C LEU A 32 -11.72 -17.14 13.82
N ASP A 33 -11.69 -18.39 14.27
CA ASP A 33 -12.02 -18.77 15.66
C ASP A 33 -10.99 -18.20 16.65
N ILE A 34 -9.69 -18.26 16.33
CA ILE A 34 -8.64 -17.60 17.13
C ILE A 34 -8.86 -16.09 17.18
N THR A 35 -9.26 -15.47 16.06
CA THR A 35 -9.56 -14.03 16.02
C THR A 35 -10.70 -13.69 16.97
N ARG A 36 -11.79 -14.45 16.94
CA ARG A 36 -12.93 -14.27 17.85
C ARG A 36 -12.53 -14.42 19.31
N GLN A 37 -11.76 -15.46 19.66
CA GLN A 37 -11.24 -15.65 21.02
C GLN A 37 -10.36 -14.50 21.49
N LYS A 38 -9.52 -13.95 20.62
CA LYS A 38 -8.66 -12.80 20.94
C LYS A 38 -9.47 -11.51 21.13
N LEU A 39 -10.56 -11.33 20.40
CA LEU A 39 -11.50 -10.23 20.63
C LEU A 39 -12.19 -10.40 21.99
N GLU A 40 -12.72 -11.59 22.30
CA GLU A 40 -13.35 -11.93 23.60
C GLU A 40 -12.45 -11.67 24.81
N LEU A 41 -11.15 -11.98 24.68
CA LEU A 41 -10.16 -11.82 25.75
C LEU A 41 -9.51 -10.43 25.77
N THR A 42 -10.01 -9.49 24.94
CA THR A 42 -9.42 -8.15 24.84
C THR A 42 -9.52 -7.42 26.17
N ARG A 43 -8.36 -6.93 26.67
CA ARG A 43 -8.30 -6.03 27.81
C ARG A 43 -8.02 -4.61 27.35
N LEU A 44 -9.03 -3.76 27.39
CA LEU A 44 -8.87 -2.34 27.08
C LEU A 44 -8.23 -1.59 28.26
N PRO A 45 -7.31 -0.64 27.99
CA PRO A 45 -6.67 0.13 29.04
C PRO A 45 -7.66 1.09 29.74
N HIS A 46 -7.26 1.58 30.90
CA HIS A 46 -7.85 2.78 31.47
C HIS A 46 -7.30 4.00 30.72
N GLU A 47 -8.20 4.87 30.25
CA GLU A 47 -7.88 6.03 29.42
C GLU A 47 -8.38 7.30 30.11
N PRO A 48 -7.51 8.05 30.81
CA PRO A 48 -7.89 9.33 31.39
C PRO A 48 -8.05 10.38 30.27
N SER A 49 -8.96 11.33 30.48
CA SER A 49 -9.20 12.36 29.46
C SER A 49 -7.95 13.21 29.22
N SER A 50 -7.68 13.51 27.94
CA SER A 50 -6.53 14.26 27.46
C SER A 50 -6.94 15.32 26.43
N LYS A 51 -6.29 16.47 26.51
CA LYS A 51 -6.39 17.52 25.48
C LYS A 51 -5.30 17.39 24.41
N ASP A 52 -4.32 16.52 24.62
CA ASP A 52 -3.09 16.44 23.83
C ASP A 52 -3.07 15.23 22.89
N TRP A 53 -3.66 14.09 23.31
CA TRP A 53 -3.70 12.86 22.54
C TRP A 53 -5.12 12.26 22.46
N TRP A 54 -5.35 11.51 21.39
CA TRP A 54 -6.62 10.89 21.06
C TRP A 54 -7.02 9.86 22.12
N GLU A 55 -8.32 9.86 22.43
CA GLU A 55 -9.01 8.90 23.30
C GLU A 55 -9.79 7.89 22.43
N PRO A 56 -9.15 6.81 21.93
CA PRO A 56 -9.80 5.80 21.10
C PRO A 56 -10.85 4.94 21.79
N LYS A 57 -10.87 4.87 23.13
CA LYS A 57 -11.62 3.82 23.85
C LYS A 57 -13.10 3.73 23.47
N PRO A 58 -13.87 4.84 23.43
CA PRO A 58 -15.29 4.76 23.07
C PRO A 58 -15.53 4.25 21.63
N GLN A 59 -14.62 4.57 20.72
CA GLN A 59 -14.72 4.13 19.32
C GLN A 59 -14.32 2.67 19.16
N VAL A 60 -13.23 2.24 19.81
CA VAL A 60 -12.73 0.85 19.69
C VAL A 60 -13.64 -0.14 20.40
N GLU A 61 -14.27 0.23 21.54
CA GLU A 61 -15.26 -0.62 22.22
C GLU A 61 -16.38 -1.00 21.27
N SER A 62 -17.04 0.01 20.67
CA SER A 62 -18.12 -0.23 19.72
C SER A 62 -17.70 -1.04 18.48
N LEU A 63 -16.46 -0.87 18.01
CA LEU A 63 -15.94 -1.63 16.87
C LEU A 63 -15.59 -3.07 17.24
N VAL A 64 -15.08 -3.32 18.45
CA VAL A 64 -14.82 -4.67 18.95
C VAL A 64 -16.13 -5.43 19.11
N ASP A 65 -17.14 -4.81 19.71
CA ASP A 65 -18.49 -5.39 19.85
C ASP A 65 -19.07 -5.74 18.47
N PHE A 66 -19.02 -4.79 17.53
CA PHE A 66 -19.47 -5.04 16.15
C PHE A 66 -18.69 -6.17 15.47
N TRP A 67 -17.36 -6.21 15.63
CA TRP A 67 -16.53 -7.24 15.01
C TRP A 67 -16.82 -8.62 15.59
N GLN A 68 -17.03 -8.71 16.91
CA GLN A 68 -17.29 -9.95 17.60
C GLN A 68 -18.69 -10.51 17.32
N GLU A 69 -19.71 -9.64 17.35
CA GLU A 69 -21.11 -10.07 17.39
C GLU A 69 -21.80 -10.03 16.03
N SER A 70 -21.42 -9.09 15.16
CA SER A 70 -22.17 -8.77 13.93
C SER A 70 -21.38 -8.99 12.65
N PHE A 71 -20.06 -8.81 12.66
CA PHE A 71 -19.24 -8.92 11.46
C PHE A 71 -18.92 -10.39 11.10
N SER A 72 -19.30 -10.80 9.90
CA SER A 72 -18.91 -12.10 9.33
C SER A 72 -17.85 -11.92 8.25
N TRP A 73 -16.61 -12.38 8.53
CA TRP A 73 -15.58 -12.47 7.48
C TRP A 73 -16.00 -13.42 6.36
N ARG A 74 -16.80 -14.46 6.65
CA ARG A 74 -17.24 -15.42 5.63
C ARG A 74 -18.12 -14.76 4.58
N ASP A 75 -19.02 -13.88 5.01
CA ASP A 75 -19.92 -13.17 4.11
C ASP A 75 -19.11 -12.20 3.24
N HIS A 76 -18.13 -11.52 3.83
CA HIS A 76 -17.26 -10.61 3.08
C HIS A 76 -16.28 -11.35 2.15
N GLU A 77 -15.76 -12.51 2.56
CA GLU A 77 -14.95 -13.41 1.74
C GLU A 77 -15.75 -13.87 0.50
N GLU A 78 -17.02 -14.22 0.68
CA GLU A 78 -17.92 -14.58 -0.42
C GLU A 78 -18.21 -13.37 -1.33
N GLU A 79 -18.52 -12.22 -0.75
CA GLU A 79 -18.71 -10.95 -1.47
C GLU A 79 -17.50 -10.64 -2.37
N LEU A 80 -16.28 -10.64 -1.83
CA LEU A 80 -15.05 -10.38 -2.58
C LEU A 80 -14.81 -11.42 -3.69
N ASN A 81 -15.02 -12.70 -3.39
CA ASN A 81 -14.83 -13.78 -4.35
C ASN A 81 -15.86 -13.78 -5.49
N ASN A 82 -17.02 -13.14 -5.31
CA ASN A 82 -18.08 -13.07 -6.30
C ASN A 82 -18.07 -11.75 -7.09
N THR A 83 -17.59 -10.65 -6.49
CA THR A 83 -17.61 -9.32 -7.10
C THR A 83 -16.31 -8.94 -7.79
N VAL A 84 -15.19 -9.57 -7.42
CA VAL A 84 -13.86 -9.21 -7.91
C VAL A 84 -13.15 -10.43 -8.51
N SER A 85 -12.71 -10.30 -9.76
CA SER A 85 -11.87 -11.30 -10.43
C SER A 85 -10.43 -11.24 -9.90
N GLN A 86 -10.02 -12.30 -9.21
CA GLN A 86 -8.77 -12.38 -8.48
C GLN A 86 -7.87 -13.47 -9.06
N PHE A 87 -6.57 -13.19 -9.11
CA PHE A 87 -5.57 -14.08 -9.69
C PHE A 87 -4.29 -14.06 -8.87
N ARG A 88 -3.45 -15.07 -9.09
CA ARG A 88 -2.13 -15.18 -8.50
C ARG A 88 -1.15 -15.74 -9.52
N THR A 89 0.09 -15.26 -9.49
CA THR A 89 1.17 -15.79 -10.35
C THR A 89 2.52 -15.66 -9.64
N SER A 90 3.48 -16.55 -9.95
CA SER A 90 4.81 -16.53 -9.32
C SER A 90 5.85 -15.82 -10.19
N PHE A 91 6.75 -15.08 -9.54
CA PHE A 91 7.91 -14.45 -10.15
C PHE A 91 9.18 -14.99 -9.49
N GLN A 92 10.17 -15.31 -10.31
CA GLN A 92 11.49 -15.71 -9.81
C GLN A 92 12.30 -14.46 -9.48
N ILE A 93 12.55 -14.23 -8.20
CA ILE A 93 13.23 -13.05 -7.67
C ILE A 93 14.61 -13.43 -7.12
N SER A 94 15.62 -12.59 -7.36
CA SER A 94 17.01 -12.77 -6.91
C SER A 94 17.78 -13.91 -7.58
N THR A 95 19.06 -14.01 -7.23
CA THR A 95 19.98 -15.09 -7.62
C THR A 95 20.60 -15.69 -6.35
N PRO A 96 20.36 -16.98 -6.02
CA PRO A 96 19.54 -17.94 -6.77
C PRO A 96 18.03 -17.56 -6.76
N PRO A 97 17.26 -18.05 -7.75
CA PRO A 97 15.85 -17.67 -7.90
C PRO A 97 15.01 -18.11 -6.70
N THR A 98 14.28 -17.15 -6.12
CA THR A 98 13.29 -17.37 -5.06
C THR A 98 11.91 -17.05 -5.61
N PRO A 99 10.96 -17.99 -5.64
CA PRO A 99 9.62 -17.72 -6.14
C PRO A 99 8.86 -16.79 -5.18
N VAL A 100 8.28 -15.72 -5.73
CA VAL A 100 7.40 -14.78 -5.02
C VAL A 100 6.06 -14.77 -5.73
N ARG A 101 4.99 -15.23 -5.07
CA ARG A 101 3.64 -15.24 -5.64
C ARG A 101 2.94 -13.92 -5.35
N ILE A 102 2.46 -13.26 -6.39
CA ILE A 102 1.75 -11.99 -6.28
C ILE A 102 0.27 -12.18 -6.60
N HIS A 103 -0.58 -11.73 -5.67
CA HIS A 103 -2.02 -11.67 -5.81
C HIS A 103 -2.43 -10.35 -6.45
N PHE A 104 -3.39 -10.39 -7.37
CA PHE A 104 -3.85 -9.21 -8.08
C PHE A 104 -5.33 -9.34 -8.50
N ILE A 105 -5.98 -8.20 -8.65
CA ILE A 105 -7.26 -8.08 -9.33
C ILE A 105 -6.97 -7.87 -10.81
N HIS A 106 -7.68 -8.57 -11.68
CA HIS A 106 -7.68 -8.30 -13.11
C HIS A 106 -9.12 -8.28 -13.62
N ALA A 107 -9.64 -7.08 -13.85
CA ALA A 107 -10.97 -6.86 -14.36
C ALA A 107 -10.88 -6.41 -15.82
N ARG A 108 -11.32 -7.28 -16.73
CA ARG A 108 -11.42 -6.94 -18.14
C ARG A 108 -12.70 -6.14 -18.38
N SER A 109 -12.53 -4.93 -18.91
CA SER A 109 -13.65 -4.21 -19.52
C SER A 109 -14.35 -5.03 -20.61
N PRO A 110 -15.69 -4.99 -20.69
CA PRO A 110 -16.44 -5.54 -21.81
C PRO A 110 -16.36 -4.68 -23.08
N HIS A 111 -15.78 -3.47 -23.00
CA HIS A 111 -15.78 -2.50 -24.10
C HIS A 111 -14.58 -2.63 -25.02
N ALA A 112 -14.83 -2.62 -26.34
CA ALA A 112 -13.80 -2.85 -27.35
C ALA A 112 -12.72 -1.74 -27.44
N ASN A 113 -13.00 -0.54 -26.92
CA ASN A 113 -12.06 0.58 -26.87
C ASN A 113 -11.26 0.67 -25.56
N ALA A 114 -11.37 -0.34 -24.67
CA ALA A 114 -10.67 -0.33 -23.40
C ALA A 114 -9.15 -0.48 -23.56
N ILE A 115 -8.40 0.27 -22.75
CA ILE A 115 -6.93 0.19 -22.71
C ILE A 115 -6.44 -0.34 -21.35
N PRO A 116 -5.22 -0.93 -21.28
CA PRO A 116 -4.71 -1.49 -20.03
C PRO A 116 -4.33 -0.40 -19.01
N LEU A 117 -4.81 -0.53 -17.78
CA LEU A 117 -4.54 0.36 -16.65
C LEU A 117 -3.98 -0.44 -15.47
N LEU A 118 -2.76 -0.11 -15.06
CA LEU A 118 -2.15 -0.56 -13.81
C LEU A 118 -2.46 0.42 -12.68
N LEU A 119 -3.24 0.01 -11.68
CA LEU A 119 -3.56 0.84 -10.51
C LEU A 119 -2.79 0.36 -9.28
N ILE A 120 -1.87 1.19 -8.78
CA ILE A 120 -1.01 0.86 -7.64
C ILE A 120 -1.73 1.23 -6.33
N PRO A 121 -2.02 0.28 -5.43
CA PRO A 121 -2.69 0.59 -4.18
C PRO A 121 -1.79 1.41 -3.24
N PRO A 122 -2.37 2.32 -2.45
CA PRO A 122 -1.60 3.08 -1.46
C PRO A 122 -1.27 2.20 -0.27
N PHE A 123 -0.01 2.18 0.17
CA PHE A 123 0.37 1.47 1.39
C PHE A 123 -0.31 2.09 2.63
N PRO A 124 -0.84 1.30 3.60
CA PRO A 124 -0.81 -0.17 3.69
C PRO A 124 -2.06 -0.88 3.13
N LEU A 125 -2.87 -0.21 2.30
CA LEU A 125 -4.03 -0.84 1.66
C LEU A 125 -3.60 -1.88 0.63
N THR A 126 -4.46 -2.86 0.41
CA THR A 126 -4.25 -3.94 -0.55
C THR A 126 -5.04 -3.66 -1.83
N ASN A 127 -4.85 -4.50 -2.85
CA ASN A 127 -5.70 -4.50 -4.04
C ASN A 127 -7.20 -4.63 -3.71
N LEU A 128 -7.56 -5.51 -2.78
CA LEU A 128 -8.95 -5.79 -2.40
C LEU A 128 -9.64 -4.58 -1.77
N SER A 129 -8.88 -3.73 -1.08
CA SER A 129 -9.37 -2.45 -0.55
C SER A 129 -9.83 -1.48 -1.65
N LEU A 130 -9.45 -1.71 -2.92
CA LEU A 130 -9.81 -0.86 -4.06
C LEU A 130 -10.87 -1.50 -4.97
N GLY A 131 -11.55 -2.57 -4.53
CA GLY A 131 -12.54 -3.27 -5.34
C GLY A 131 -13.66 -2.35 -5.86
N HIS A 132 -14.07 -1.35 -5.08
CA HIS A 132 -15.09 -0.37 -5.48
C HIS A 132 -14.67 0.55 -6.63
N LEU A 133 -13.37 0.65 -6.95
CA LEU A 133 -12.87 1.41 -8.11
C LEU A 133 -12.93 0.59 -9.41
N VAL A 134 -13.14 -0.72 -9.34
CA VAL A 134 -13.08 -1.61 -10.52
C VAL A 134 -14.20 -1.30 -11.50
N GLN A 135 -15.45 -1.26 -11.05
CA GLN A 135 -16.61 -1.00 -11.91
C GLN A 135 -16.52 0.36 -12.62
N PRO A 136 -16.30 1.51 -11.94
CA PRO A 136 -16.28 2.81 -12.61
C PRO A 136 -15.10 3.00 -13.58
N LEU A 137 -14.04 2.20 -13.44
CA LEU A 137 -12.90 2.19 -14.37
C LEU A 137 -13.11 1.23 -15.55
N SER A 138 -13.65 0.04 -15.30
CA SER A 138 -13.74 -1.02 -16.31
C SER A 138 -15.03 -1.00 -17.13
N ASP A 139 -16.15 -0.64 -16.53
CA ASP A 139 -17.47 -0.64 -17.18
C ASP A 139 -18.25 0.64 -16.85
N PRO A 140 -17.79 1.81 -17.33
CA PRO A 140 -18.48 3.07 -17.10
C PRO A 140 -19.83 3.11 -17.84
N GLU A 141 -20.79 3.87 -17.30
CA GLU A 141 -22.17 3.94 -17.83
C GLU A 141 -22.27 4.32 -19.32
N ASP A 142 -21.39 5.19 -19.81
CA ASP A 142 -21.28 5.57 -21.22
C ASP A 142 -19.84 5.40 -21.73
N ALA A 143 -19.48 4.18 -22.12
CA ALA A 143 -18.16 3.85 -22.64
C ALA A 143 -17.83 4.46 -24.03
N GLY A 144 -18.80 5.10 -24.69
CA GLY A 144 -18.57 5.86 -25.92
C GLY A 144 -17.95 7.23 -25.65
N VAL A 145 -18.24 7.80 -24.47
CA VAL A 145 -17.74 9.11 -24.03
C VAL A 145 -16.66 8.96 -22.95
N ILE A 146 -16.87 8.03 -22.02
CA ILE A 146 -16.01 7.79 -20.87
C ILE A 146 -15.07 6.64 -21.20
N GLN A 147 -13.77 6.93 -21.28
CA GLN A 147 -12.76 5.91 -21.58
C GLN A 147 -12.81 4.74 -20.57
N PRO A 148 -13.10 3.50 -21.02
CA PRO A 148 -13.02 2.31 -20.18
C PRO A 148 -11.60 1.73 -20.13
N PHE A 149 -11.33 0.89 -19.13
CA PHE A 149 -10.01 0.28 -18.90
C PHE A 149 -10.08 -1.21 -18.61
N HIS A 150 -9.09 -1.97 -19.09
CA HIS A 150 -8.77 -3.25 -18.45
C HIS A 150 -7.96 -2.95 -17.19
N VAL A 151 -8.53 -3.18 -16.02
CA VAL A 151 -7.97 -2.75 -14.74
C VAL A 151 -7.17 -3.88 -14.11
N VAL A 152 -5.92 -3.61 -13.77
CA VAL A 152 -5.05 -4.50 -13.00
C VAL A 152 -4.66 -3.82 -11.69
N ILE A 153 -5.00 -4.43 -10.56
CA ILE A 153 -4.67 -3.93 -9.22
C ILE A 153 -3.86 -4.99 -8.48
N PRO A 154 -2.52 -4.90 -8.46
CA PRO A 154 -1.67 -5.85 -7.72
C PRO A 154 -1.69 -5.55 -6.23
N SER A 155 -1.66 -6.59 -5.39
CA SER A 155 -1.26 -6.42 -3.99
C SER A 155 0.26 -6.34 -3.94
N LEU A 156 0.80 -5.29 -3.30
CA LEU A 156 2.24 -5.13 -3.15
C LEU A 156 2.84 -6.30 -2.35
N PRO A 157 4.13 -6.62 -2.52
CA PRO A 157 4.74 -7.72 -1.80
C PRO A 157 4.58 -7.60 -0.28
N GLY A 158 4.20 -8.71 0.36
CA GLY A 158 3.93 -8.76 1.80
C GLY A 158 2.62 -8.10 2.24
N LEU A 159 1.77 -7.64 1.32
CA LEU A 159 0.44 -7.14 1.61
C LEU A 159 -0.62 -8.09 1.06
N GLY A 160 -1.77 -8.18 1.73
CA GLY A 160 -2.87 -9.04 1.28
C GLY A 160 -2.40 -10.48 1.11
N PHE A 161 -2.77 -11.12 0.00
CA PHE A 161 -2.39 -12.51 -0.29
C PHE A 161 -1.13 -12.63 -1.18
N SER A 162 -0.31 -11.58 -1.26
CA SER A 162 1.00 -11.60 -1.92
C SER A 162 2.12 -12.04 -0.96
N ASP A 163 3.05 -12.84 -1.45
CA ASP A 163 4.24 -13.24 -0.69
C ASP A 163 5.17 -12.04 -0.44
N THR A 164 6.04 -12.16 0.57
CA THR A 164 7.09 -11.19 0.86
C THR A 164 8.25 -11.28 -0.15
N LEU A 165 8.93 -10.17 -0.40
CA LEU A 165 10.20 -10.20 -1.11
C LEU A 165 11.32 -10.85 -0.27
N PRO A 166 12.31 -11.50 -0.90
CA PRO A 166 13.55 -11.88 -0.25
C PRO A 166 14.24 -10.66 0.37
N SER A 167 14.88 -10.83 1.53
CA SER A 167 15.56 -9.72 2.23
C SER A 167 16.70 -9.07 1.45
N SER A 168 17.26 -9.78 0.46
CA SER A 168 18.30 -9.26 -0.43
C SER A 168 17.77 -8.42 -1.60
N ALA A 169 16.47 -8.45 -1.86
CA ALA A 169 15.88 -7.76 -3.00
C ALA A 169 15.59 -6.29 -2.65
N PRO A 170 16.06 -5.32 -3.46
CA PRO A 170 15.73 -3.91 -3.25
C PRO A 170 14.21 -3.71 -3.50
N PRO A 171 13.43 -3.24 -2.50
CA PRO A 171 11.98 -3.40 -2.51
C PRO A 171 11.29 -2.64 -3.64
N VAL A 172 11.69 -1.41 -3.95
CA VAL A 172 10.98 -0.56 -4.91
C VAL A 172 11.29 -0.97 -6.34
N SER A 173 12.56 -1.08 -6.72
CA SER A 173 12.96 -1.46 -8.07
C SER A 173 12.52 -2.89 -8.43
N THR A 174 12.64 -3.83 -7.48
CA THR A 174 12.15 -5.20 -7.67
C THR A 174 10.64 -5.23 -7.85
N THR A 175 9.89 -4.52 -6.99
CA THR A 175 8.43 -4.46 -7.13
C THR A 175 8.03 -3.79 -8.44
N ALA A 176 8.64 -2.68 -8.84
CA ALA A 176 8.33 -2.01 -10.10
C ALA A 176 8.58 -2.92 -11.32
N LYS A 177 9.69 -3.68 -11.32
CA LYS A 177 9.95 -4.69 -12.36
C LYS A 177 8.88 -5.77 -12.36
N LEU A 178 8.51 -6.28 -11.19
CA LEU A 178 7.46 -7.28 -11.06
C LEU A 178 6.13 -6.78 -11.63
N LEU A 179 5.74 -5.55 -11.32
CA LEU A 179 4.49 -4.98 -11.82
C LEU A 179 4.49 -4.83 -13.34
N ASP A 180 5.62 -4.46 -13.93
CA ASP A 180 5.77 -4.40 -15.38
C ASP A 180 5.77 -5.79 -16.02
N ASP A 181 6.49 -6.76 -15.45
CA ASP A 181 6.47 -8.16 -15.89
C ASP A 181 5.05 -8.75 -15.81
N LEU A 182 4.27 -8.39 -14.77
CA LEU A 182 2.87 -8.78 -14.61
C LEU A 182 2.02 -8.27 -15.78
N MET A 183 2.16 -6.99 -16.15
CA MET A 183 1.42 -6.40 -17.27
C MET A 183 1.77 -7.11 -18.59
N ARG A 184 3.06 -7.38 -18.84
CA ARG A 184 3.50 -8.13 -20.03
C ARG A 184 2.97 -9.56 -20.04
N ARG A 185 2.99 -10.24 -18.89
CA ARG A 185 2.47 -11.61 -18.75
C ARG A 185 0.96 -11.69 -19.01
N LEU A 186 0.22 -10.63 -18.69
CA LEU A 186 -1.19 -10.48 -19.04
C LEU A 186 -1.45 -10.14 -20.52
N GLY A 187 -0.39 -10.03 -21.34
CA GLY A 187 -0.47 -9.68 -22.76
C GLY A 187 -0.54 -8.17 -23.02
N TYR A 188 -0.33 -7.33 -22.01
CA TYR A 188 -0.30 -5.89 -22.18
C TYR A 188 1.13 -5.41 -22.45
N GLU A 189 1.53 -5.44 -23.73
CA GLU A 189 2.82 -4.87 -24.16
C GLU A 189 2.93 -3.38 -23.81
N HIS A 190 1.81 -2.67 -23.88
CA HIS A 190 1.71 -1.25 -23.60
C HIS A 190 0.58 -0.97 -22.61
N TYR A 191 0.83 -0.14 -21.60
CA TYR A 191 -0.15 0.22 -20.59
C TYR A 191 0.07 1.64 -20.06
N ILE A 192 -0.94 2.20 -19.41
CA ILE A 192 -0.80 3.36 -18.52
C ILE A 192 -0.99 2.92 -17.08
N GLY A 193 -0.56 3.74 -16.13
CA GLY A 193 -0.81 3.45 -14.72
C GLY A 193 -1.10 4.67 -13.87
N SER A 194 -1.48 4.42 -12.62
CA SER A 194 -1.72 5.46 -11.63
C SER A 194 -1.43 4.95 -10.21
N ASN A 195 -1.02 5.84 -9.32
CA ASN A 195 -1.09 5.57 -7.89
C ASN A 195 -2.48 5.95 -7.36
N ALA A 196 -3.09 5.10 -6.53
CA ALA A 196 -4.45 5.31 -6.02
C ALA A 196 -4.52 6.08 -4.68
N GLY A 197 -3.38 6.61 -4.20
CA GLY A 197 -3.31 7.46 -3.01
C GLY A 197 -2.59 8.78 -3.27
N SER A 198 -2.53 9.61 -2.25
CA SER A 198 -1.75 10.86 -2.30
C SER A 198 -0.28 10.59 -1.98
N ALA A 199 0.59 10.76 -2.97
CA ALA A 199 2.04 10.59 -2.84
C ALA A 199 2.65 11.45 -1.72
N SER A 200 2.07 12.63 -1.46
CA SER A 200 2.56 13.56 -0.43
C SER A 200 2.41 13.06 1.01
N ILE A 201 1.50 12.11 1.26
CA ILE A 201 1.22 11.56 2.60
C ILE A 201 1.50 10.06 2.70
N SER A 202 1.91 9.45 1.58
CA SER A 202 2.29 8.04 1.45
C SER A 202 3.42 7.65 2.43
N PRO A 203 3.23 6.61 3.25
CA PRO A 203 4.29 6.06 4.11
C PRO A 203 5.50 5.63 3.27
N ALA A 204 6.69 6.12 3.63
CA ALA A 204 7.95 5.92 2.89
C ALA A 204 7.90 6.30 1.38
N GLY A 205 6.84 6.99 0.93
CA GLY A 205 6.63 7.34 -0.47
C GLY A 205 6.51 6.12 -1.40
N ILE A 206 6.05 4.97 -0.91
CA ILE A 206 6.09 3.69 -1.64
C ILE A 206 5.38 3.79 -3.00
N ASP A 207 4.10 4.12 -3.01
CA ASP A 207 3.28 4.22 -4.23
C ASP A 207 3.86 5.20 -5.26
N TRP A 208 4.32 6.37 -4.80
CA TRP A 208 5.02 7.37 -5.60
C TRP A 208 6.32 6.85 -6.20
N ARG A 209 7.13 6.17 -5.40
CA ARG A 209 8.42 5.62 -5.84
C ARG A 209 8.21 4.52 -6.86
N LEU A 210 7.20 3.66 -6.67
CA LEU A 210 6.81 2.64 -7.66
C LEU A 210 6.38 3.30 -8.98
N ALA A 211 5.48 4.29 -8.92
CA ALA A 211 5.07 5.06 -10.10
C ALA A 211 6.28 5.72 -10.79
N ARG A 212 7.16 6.34 -10.03
CA ARG A 212 8.37 6.96 -10.54
C ARG A 212 9.32 5.94 -11.20
N HIS A 213 9.53 4.77 -10.61
CA HIS A 213 10.38 3.73 -11.21
C HIS A 213 9.77 3.18 -12.50
N LEU A 214 8.46 2.92 -12.51
CA LEU A 214 7.75 2.46 -13.71
C LEU A 214 7.90 3.44 -14.87
N SER A 215 7.64 4.72 -14.64
CA SER A 215 7.70 5.74 -15.70
C SER A 215 9.11 5.98 -16.24
N ASN A 216 10.16 5.84 -15.41
CA ASN A 216 11.54 6.11 -15.84
C ASN A 216 12.26 4.90 -16.43
N ASN A 217 11.98 3.69 -15.93
CA ASN A 217 12.77 2.49 -16.26
C ASN A 217 12.08 1.58 -17.27
N PHE A 218 10.77 1.73 -17.46
CA PHE A 218 9.98 0.93 -18.38
C PHE A 218 9.20 1.78 -19.42
N PRO A 219 9.82 2.79 -20.07
CA PRO A 219 9.10 3.69 -20.99
C PRO A 219 8.66 3.03 -22.31
N GLU A 220 9.14 1.83 -22.59
CA GLU A 220 8.72 1.04 -23.76
C GLU A 220 7.35 0.39 -23.54
N SER A 221 7.04 -0.04 -22.31
CA SER A 221 5.77 -0.67 -21.93
C SER A 221 4.84 0.28 -21.18
N CYS A 222 5.35 1.03 -20.21
CA CYS A 222 4.60 2.05 -19.47
C CYS A 222 4.58 3.38 -20.25
N LEU A 223 3.51 3.61 -21.00
CA LEU A 223 3.39 4.75 -21.92
C LEU A 223 3.12 6.09 -21.23
N GLY A 224 2.65 6.04 -19.98
CA GLY A 224 2.53 7.21 -19.13
C GLY A 224 1.94 6.86 -17.78
N LEU A 225 2.23 7.70 -16.78
CA LEU A 225 1.67 7.55 -15.43
C LEU A 225 0.92 8.78 -14.95
N HIS A 226 -0.18 8.53 -14.26
CA HIS A 226 -0.89 9.51 -13.48
C HIS A 226 -0.33 9.54 -12.06
N MET A 227 0.10 10.72 -11.63
CA MET A 227 0.77 10.95 -10.36
C MET A 227 -0.09 11.90 -9.51
N ILE A 228 -0.55 11.41 -8.36
CA ILE A 228 -1.44 12.16 -7.46
C ILE A 228 -0.65 12.77 -6.31
N ALA A 229 -0.71 14.10 -6.19
CA ALA A 229 0.01 14.91 -5.22
C ALA A 229 1.53 14.60 -5.13
N PRO A 230 2.26 14.54 -6.27
CA PRO A 230 3.66 14.15 -6.27
C PRO A 230 4.53 15.14 -5.47
N PRO A 231 5.54 14.67 -4.71
CA PRO A 231 6.45 15.53 -3.93
C PRO A 231 7.49 16.22 -4.83
N LEU A 232 7.02 17.12 -5.71
CA LEU A 232 7.87 17.83 -6.67
C LEU A 232 8.74 18.88 -6.00
N THR A 233 9.97 19.04 -6.48
CA THR A 233 10.93 20.03 -5.99
C THR A 233 11.21 21.08 -7.05
N SER A 234 11.30 22.34 -6.62
CA SER A 234 11.57 23.47 -7.52
C SER A 234 12.83 23.21 -8.36
N PRO A 235 12.82 23.55 -9.66
CA PRO A 235 13.98 23.37 -10.52
C PRO A 235 15.17 24.19 -10.01
N THR A 236 16.35 23.60 -10.10
CA THR A 236 17.63 24.27 -9.83
C THR A 236 18.41 24.44 -11.14
N LEU A 237 19.44 25.29 -11.13
CA LEU A 237 20.34 25.48 -12.28
C LEU A 237 20.99 24.16 -12.73
N SER A 238 21.36 23.31 -11.77
CA SER A 238 21.96 22.01 -12.04
C SER A 238 20.97 20.99 -12.62
N ASP A 239 19.68 21.12 -12.30
CA ASP A 239 18.65 20.20 -12.82
C ASP A 239 18.25 20.55 -14.25
N SER A 240 17.86 21.81 -14.47
CA SER A 240 17.39 22.34 -15.75
C SER A 240 17.44 23.87 -15.74
N ALA A 241 18.41 24.45 -16.43
CA ALA A 241 18.59 25.90 -16.50
C ALA A 241 17.37 26.63 -17.09
N SER A 242 16.69 26.02 -18.08
CA SER A 242 15.53 26.62 -18.74
C SER A 242 14.29 26.64 -17.83
N GLU A 243 13.98 25.54 -17.16
CA GLU A 243 12.87 25.47 -16.20
C GLU A 243 13.14 26.32 -14.96
N TRP A 244 14.40 26.38 -14.52
CA TRP A 244 14.81 27.30 -13.45
C TRP A 244 14.62 28.77 -13.83
N LEU A 245 14.94 29.16 -15.08
CA LEU A 245 14.75 30.53 -15.55
C LEU A 245 13.26 30.88 -15.64
N LYS A 246 12.44 29.99 -16.23
CA LYS A 246 10.97 30.15 -16.27
C LYS A 246 10.40 30.35 -14.86
N TRP A 247 10.81 29.48 -13.92
CA TRP A 247 10.43 29.58 -12.52
C TRP A 247 10.83 30.91 -11.89
N LYS A 248 12.07 31.37 -12.10
CA LYS A 248 12.53 32.65 -11.58
C LYS A 248 11.73 33.82 -12.12
N VAL A 249 11.46 33.85 -13.42
CA VAL A 249 10.68 34.91 -14.08
C VAL A 249 9.26 34.94 -13.54
N ALA A 250 8.55 33.80 -13.52
CA ALA A 250 7.19 33.72 -12.99
C ALA A 250 7.11 34.19 -11.52
N ARG A 251 8.12 33.84 -10.72
CA ARG A 251 8.22 34.25 -9.32
C ARG A 251 8.51 35.73 -9.13
N ILE A 252 9.37 36.34 -9.95
CA ILE A 252 9.70 37.78 -9.87
C ILE A 252 8.50 38.62 -10.30
N LEU A 253 7.87 38.25 -11.42
CA LEU A 253 6.74 39.00 -11.98
C LEU A 253 5.42 38.75 -11.26
N SER A 254 5.37 37.75 -10.35
CA SER A 254 4.13 37.29 -9.69
C SER A 254 2.96 37.11 -10.67
N SER A 255 3.27 36.70 -11.89
CA SER A 255 2.34 36.69 -13.02
C SER A 255 2.15 35.26 -13.54
N PRO A 256 0.92 34.88 -13.96
CA PRO A 256 0.64 33.55 -14.48
C PRO A 256 1.18 33.40 -15.91
N VAL A 257 2.49 33.21 -16.02
CA VAL A 257 3.22 33.09 -17.29
C VAL A 257 4.05 31.81 -17.29
N LEU A 258 4.40 31.32 -18.48
CA LEU A 258 5.33 30.20 -18.67
C LEU A 258 4.89 28.87 -18.01
N GLY A 259 3.58 28.63 -17.94
CA GLY A 259 3.00 27.40 -17.38
C GLY A 259 2.75 27.44 -15.87
N TYR A 260 3.01 28.57 -15.21
CA TYR A 260 2.67 28.80 -13.80
C TYR A 260 1.31 29.48 -13.67
N SER A 261 0.48 28.98 -12.77
CA SER A 261 -0.78 29.61 -12.39
C SER A 261 -0.60 30.62 -11.24
N LYS A 262 -1.62 31.44 -10.98
CA LYS A 262 -1.64 32.34 -9.82
C LYS A 262 -1.55 31.53 -8.51
N ASP A 263 -2.22 30.39 -8.45
CA ASP A 263 -2.24 29.50 -7.29
C ASP A 263 -0.84 28.93 -7.00
N ASP A 264 -0.06 28.61 -8.04
CA ASP A 264 1.32 28.15 -7.90
C ASP A 264 2.22 29.17 -7.20
N ILE A 265 2.03 30.44 -7.55
CA ILE A 265 2.81 31.56 -7.02
C ILE A 265 2.38 31.83 -5.57
N ALA A 266 1.07 31.91 -5.32
CA ALA A 266 0.51 32.17 -3.99
C ALA A 266 0.89 31.05 -2.99
N ALA A 267 0.76 29.79 -3.37
CA ALA A 267 1.11 28.65 -2.53
C ALA A 267 2.62 28.63 -2.19
N THR A 268 3.48 29.03 -3.13
CA THR A 268 4.93 29.09 -2.88
C THR A 268 5.30 30.24 -1.93
N GLN A 269 4.61 31.37 -2.01
CA GLN A 269 4.80 32.50 -1.08
C GLN A 269 4.35 32.12 0.36
N LYS A 270 3.20 31.44 0.51
CA LYS A 270 2.73 30.88 1.80
C LYS A 270 3.76 29.93 2.45
N ARG A 271 4.54 29.18 1.66
CA ARG A 271 5.57 28.25 2.18
C ARG A 271 6.80 28.96 2.78
N LYS A 272 7.16 30.17 2.30
CA LYS A 272 8.28 30.95 2.86
C LYS A 272 7.96 31.50 4.25
N THR A 273 6.75 32.01 4.46
CA THR A 273 6.32 32.54 5.76
C THR A 273 6.22 31.42 6.80
N SER A 274 5.74 30.24 6.41
CA SER A 274 5.70 29.05 7.29
C SER A 274 7.09 28.56 7.73
N ARG A 275 8.12 28.61 6.86
CA ARG A 275 9.49 28.20 7.22
C ARG A 275 10.14 29.11 8.28
N LEU A 276 9.83 30.40 8.29
CA LEU A 276 10.34 31.33 9.30
C LEU A 276 9.77 31.06 10.70
N ASN A 277 8.58 30.46 10.80
CA ASN A 277 7.86 30.26 12.07
C ASN A 277 8.07 28.88 12.71
N LYS A 278 8.94 28.02 12.18
CA LYS A 278 9.11 26.66 12.72
C LYS A 278 10.07 26.65 13.92
N LYS A 279 9.54 26.87 15.13
CA LYS A 279 10.22 26.41 16.37
C LYS A 279 10.41 24.90 16.26
N LYS A 280 11.62 24.41 16.58
CA LYS A 280 11.95 22.97 16.61
C LYS A 280 10.99 22.28 17.58
N SER A 281 10.01 21.55 17.04
CA SER A 281 9.16 20.68 17.84
C SER A 281 10.03 19.54 18.36
N ALA A 282 10.15 19.48 19.68
CA ALA A 282 10.70 18.35 20.40
C ALA A 282 9.65 17.23 20.35
N ILE A 283 9.88 16.31 19.43
CA ILE A 283 9.55 14.87 19.34
C ILE A 283 9.68 14.59 17.84
N ASN A 284 10.92 14.31 17.43
CA ASN A 284 11.23 13.80 16.09
C ASN A 284 10.87 12.31 16.08
N LEU A 285 9.70 11.97 15.55
CA LEU A 285 9.48 10.71 14.84
C LEU A 285 9.67 10.98 13.33
N GLY A 286 10.75 11.68 13.02
CA GLY A 286 11.24 11.97 11.67
C GLY A 286 12.58 11.27 11.45
N PRO A 287 12.98 11.05 10.18
CA PRO A 287 13.96 10.06 9.77
C PRO A 287 15.33 10.32 10.42
N GLY A 288 15.67 9.53 11.43
CA GLY A 288 16.96 9.55 12.11
C GLY A 288 17.51 8.14 12.21
N ASP A 289 18.51 7.82 11.38
CA ASP A 289 19.23 6.55 11.42
C ASP A 289 18.41 5.29 11.03
N ARG A 290 19.08 4.26 10.48
CA ARG A 290 18.40 3.03 10.02
C ARG A 290 17.70 2.28 11.18
N SER A 291 18.05 2.60 12.43
CA SER A 291 17.47 2.02 13.65
C SER A 291 16.03 2.45 13.94
N ASP A 292 15.56 3.58 13.40
CA ASP A 292 14.20 4.10 13.67
C ASP A 292 13.09 3.32 12.96
N TYR A 293 13.45 2.43 12.02
CA TYR A 293 12.52 1.60 11.25
C TYR A 293 12.57 0.14 11.69
N GLU A 294 12.70 -0.16 12.98
CA GLU A 294 12.64 -1.52 13.51
C GLU A 294 11.19 -2.05 13.44
N PRO A 295 10.87 -2.97 12.51
CA PRO A 295 9.48 -3.36 12.28
C PRO A 295 9.04 -4.52 13.18
N ASN A 296 9.96 -5.32 13.72
CA ASN A 296 9.60 -6.60 14.36
C ASN A 296 8.97 -6.38 15.72
N THR A 297 9.47 -5.44 16.55
CA THR A 297 8.90 -5.16 17.87
C THR A 297 7.42 -4.81 17.76
N LEU A 298 7.08 -3.90 16.83
CA LEU A 298 5.69 -3.56 16.56
C LEU A 298 4.92 -4.73 15.94
N SER A 299 5.56 -5.52 15.07
CA SER A 299 4.94 -6.72 14.47
C SER A 299 4.48 -7.71 15.54
N TYR A 300 5.29 -8.03 16.55
CA TYR A 300 4.88 -8.94 17.63
C TYR A 300 3.58 -8.46 18.32
N ALA A 301 3.47 -7.17 18.60
CA ALA A 301 2.27 -6.61 19.20
C ALA A 301 1.05 -6.66 18.26
N LEU A 302 1.23 -6.32 16.98
CA LEU A 302 0.15 -6.25 16.00
C LEU A 302 -0.28 -7.61 15.45
N CYS A 303 0.60 -8.62 15.46
CA CYS A 303 0.26 -10.01 15.14
C CYS A 303 -0.45 -10.71 16.30
N ASP A 304 -0.23 -10.26 17.54
CA ASP A 304 -0.89 -10.85 18.70
C ASP A 304 -2.30 -10.29 18.91
N SER A 305 -2.50 -8.98 18.81
CA SER A 305 -3.78 -8.37 19.16
C SER A 305 -4.56 -7.87 17.93
N PRO A 306 -5.70 -8.49 17.56
CA PRO A 306 -6.57 -7.95 16.51
C PRO A 306 -7.10 -6.57 16.89
N THR A 307 -7.41 -6.35 18.17
CA THR A 307 -7.78 -5.03 18.71
C THR A 307 -6.63 -4.03 18.63
N GLY A 308 -5.40 -4.46 18.90
CA GLY A 308 -4.20 -3.64 18.73
C GLY A 308 -3.99 -3.21 17.28
N LEU A 309 -4.19 -4.13 16.33
CA LEU A 309 -4.15 -3.83 14.90
C LEU A 309 -5.30 -2.90 14.46
N LEU A 310 -6.51 -3.11 14.97
CA LEU A 310 -7.65 -2.21 14.75
C LEU A 310 -7.33 -0.76 15.19
N LEU A 311 -6.76 -0.59 16.39
CA LEU A 311 -6.30 0.72 16.87
C LEU A 311 -5.22 1.33 15.97
N TYR A 312 -4.30 0.50 15.46
CA TYR A 312 -3.29 0.96 14.52
C TYR A 312 -3.91 1.43 13.20
N VAL A 313 -4.88 0.69 12.65
CA VAL A 313 -5.63 1.09 11.45
C VAL A 313 -6.39 2.39 11.68
N LEU A 314 -7.11 2.53 12.80
CA LEU A 314 -7.81 3.77 13.16
C LEU A 314 -6.84 4.96 13.28
N LYS A 315 -5.66 4.75 13.89
CA LYS A 315 -4.61 5.77 13.96
C LYS A 315 -4.14 6.18 12.56
N VAL A 316 -3.96 5.23 11.64
CA VAL A 316 -3.60 5.51 10.25
C VAL A 316 -4.71 6.29 9.55
N LEU A 317 -5.97 5.86 9.64
CA LEU A 317 -7.13 6.56 9.08
C LEU A 317 -7.20 8.00 9.60
N ARG A 318 -7.05 8.21 10.90
CA ARG A 318 -7.03 9.56 11.50
C ARG A 318 -5.87 10.42 10.98
N SER A 319 -4.73 9.83 10.64
CA SER A 319 -3.59 10.53 10.03
C SER A 319 -3.78 10.85 8.54
N LEU A 320 -4.64 10.10 7.84
CA LEU A 320 -5.05 10.37 6.47
C LEU A 320 -6.15 11.43 6.43
N GLY A 321 -7.01 11.47 7.45
CA GLY A 321 -8.11 12.42 7.59
C GLY A 321 -9.23 12.17 6.58
N PRO A 322 -9.94 11.02 6.66
CA PRO A 322 -11.10 10.77 5.81
C PRO A 322 -12.13 11.90 5.97
N LYS A 323 -12.73 12.33 4.86
CA LYS A 323 -13.73 13.39 4.85
C LYS A 323 -15.13 12.86 5.15
N ASN A 324 -15.41 11.64 4.71
CA ASN A 324 -16.64 10.95 5.01
C ASN A 324 -16.43 9.96 6.17
N GLU A 325 -17.46 9.78 6.98
CA GLU A 325 -17.45 8.75 8.02
C GLU A 325 -17.44 7.37 7.36
N LEU A 326 -16.45 6.56 7.73
CA LEU A 326 -16.37 5.16 7.32
C LEU A 326 -17.31 4.33 8.19
N SER A 327 -18.03 3.39 7.57
CA SER A 327 -18.87 2.47 8.33
C SER A 327 -18.03 1.54 9.21
N GLN A 328 -18.63 0.98 10.27
CA GLN A 328 -17.96 -0.05 11.06
C GLN A 328 -17.53 -1.24 10.20
N LYS A 329 -18.37 -1.63 9.20
CA LYS A 329 -18.03 -2.68 8.22
C LYS A 329 -16.76 -2.33 7.46
N ASP A 330 -16.61 -1.09 6.96
CA ASP A 330 -15.43 -0.68 6.20
C ASP A 330 -14.15 -0.73 7.06
N ILE A 331 -14.21 -0.22 8.29
CA ILE A 331 -13.06 -0.19 9.20
C ILE A 331 -12.62 -1.62 9.56
N ILE A 332 -13.57 -2.49 9.92
CA ILE A 332 -13.26 -3.89 10.25
C ILE A 332 -12.78 -4.64 9.01
N THR A 333 -13.36 -4.39 7.83
CA THR A 333 -12.90 -4.97 6.56
C THR A 333 -11.44 -4.61 6.26
N LEU A 334 -11.09 -3.33 6.33
CA LEU A 334 -9.72 -2.86 6.15
C LEU A 334 -8.77 -3.51 7.16
N THR A 335 -9.22 -3.66 8.40
CA THR A 335 -8.45 -4.32 9.45
C THR A 335 -8.24 -5.81 9.15
N CYS A 336 -9.30 -6.54 8.75
CA CYS A 336 -9.23 -7.95 8.39
C CYS A 336 -8.29 -8.22 7.19
N LEU A 337 -8.30 -7.34 6.19
CA LEU A 337 -7.42 -7.45 5.02
C LEU A 337 -5.93 -7.35 5.36
N ILE A 338 -5.59 -6.80 6.54
CA ILE A 338 -4.23 -6.74 7.08
C ILE A 338 -4.00 -7.85 8.12
N TRP A 339 -5.00 -8.11 8.98
CA TRP A 339 -4.93 -9.07 10.07
C TRP A 339 -4.78 -10.51 9.58
N LEU A 340 -5.61 -10.93 8.63
CA LEU A 340 -5.72 -12.34 8.26
C LEU A 340 -4.49 -12.87 7.50
N PRO A 341 -3.85 -12.09 6.62
CA PRO A 341 -2.57 -12.50 6.04
C PRO A 341 -1.36 -12.28 6.97
N GLY A 342 -1.49 -11.41 7.98
CA GLY A 342 -0.43 -11.03 8.91
C GLY A 342 0.17 -9.64 8.61
N PRO A 343 0.24 -8.71 9.59
CA PRO A 343 0.77 -7.36 9.39
C PRO A 343 2.30 -7.30 9.28
N GLU A 344 3.02 -8.32 9.74
CA GLU A 344 4.48 -8.31 9.87
C GLU A 344 5.21 -8.17 8.52
N ALA A 345 4.64 -8.77 7.48
CA ALA A 345 5.17 -8.72 6.13
C ALA A 345 5.12 -7.28 5.57
N ALA A 346 3.98 -6.62 5.73
CA ALA A 346 3.78 -5.24 5.31
C ALA A 346 4.68 -4.26 6.10
N LEU A 347 4.86 -4.49 7.41
CA LEU A 347 5.74 -3.68 8.25
C LEU A 347 7.21 -3.80 7.83
N ARG A 348 7.69 -5.01 7.51
CA ARG A 348 9.05 -5.21 7.00
C ARG A 348 9.24 -4.57 5.62
N PHE A 349 8.26 -4.70 4.73
CA PHE A 349 8.30 -4.04 3.42
C PHE A 349 8.38 -2.51 3.56
N TRP A 350 7.57 -1.93 4.45
CA TRP A 350 7.66 -0.51 4.80
C TRP A 350 9.02 -0.11 5.34
N ALA A 351 9.56 -0.85 6.32
CA ALA A 351 10.85 -0.56 6.92
C ALA A 351 11.99 -0.60 5.91
N GLN A 352 11.99 -1.59 5.02
CA GLN A 352 12.95 -1.68 3.90
C GLN A 352 12.83 -0.46 2.98
N CYS A 353 11.62 -0.12 2.56
CA CYS A 353 11.39 1.06 1.71
C CYS A 353 11.81 2.36 2.41
N ALA A 354 11.59 2.49 3.72
CA ALA A 354 11.94 3.67 4.49
C ALA A 354 13.46 3.81 4.72
N SER A 355 14.15 2.67 4.88
CA SER A 355 15.59 2.61 5.14
C SER A 355 16.44 2.77 3.89
N ASP A 356 15.94 2.32 2.74
CA ASP A 356 16.67 2.33 1.47
C ASP A 356 15.98 3.26 0.45
N ILE A 357 16.61 4.42 0.23
CA ILE A 357 16.27 5.29 -0.91
C ILE A 357 17.06 4.80 -2.11
N GLU A 358 16.48 3.84 -2.81
CA GLU A 358 16.99 3.34 -4.07
C GLU A 358 17.08 4.49 -5.10
N PRO A 359 18.21 4.66 -5.80
CA PRO A 359 18.25 5.54 -6.94
C PRO A 359 17.32 5.00 -8.02
N VAL A 360 16.71 5.90 -8.79
CA VAL A 360 16.00 5.50 -10.01
C VAL A 360 17.06 5.13 -11.03
N GLU A 361 17.45 3.86 -11.09
CA GLU A 361 18.47 3.34 -11.99
C GLU A 361 17.94 3.26 -13.43
N GLY A 362 18.28 4.26 -14.23
CA GLY A 362 18.06 4.26 -15.66
C GLY A 362 18.97 5.28 -16.32
N LYS A 363 19.55 4.95 -17.48
CA LYS A 363 20.14 5.97 -18.36
C LYS A 363 19.03 6.98 -18.63
N ARG A 364 19.21 8.26 -18.28
CA ARG A 364 18.28 9.34 -18.65
C ARG A 364 17.92 9.16 -20.13
N THR A 365 16.71 8.71 -20.38
CA THR A 365 16.25 8.49 -21.75
C THR A 365 16.24 9.83 -22.45
N ALA A 366 16.51 9.84 -23.76
CA ALA A 366 16.51 11.09 -24.53
C ALA A 366 15.14 11.80 -24.50
N LYS A 367 14.07 11.06 -24.18
CA LYS A 367 12.69 11.56 -24.08
C LYS A 367 12.18 11.45 -22.64
N LYS A 368 11.68 12.57 -22.11
CA LYS A 368 11.06 12.61 -20.78
C LYS A 368 9.80 11.73 -20.73
N PRO A 369 9.57 10.96 -19.65
CA PRO A 369 8.35 10.18 -19.50
C PRO A 369 7.11 11.07 -19.51
N LYS A 370 6.03 10.60 -20.14
CA LYS A 370 4.75 11.30 -20.17
C LYS A 370 4.02 11.08 -18.85
N VAL A 371 3.55 12.15 -18.22
CA VAL A 371 2.82 12.06 -16.96
C VAL A 371 1.57 12.92 -16.95
N ALA A 372 0.53 12.42 -16.31
CA ALA A 372 -0.59 13.23 -15.83
C ALA A 372 -0.37 13.55 -14.36
N ILE A 373 -0.72 14.77 -13.93
CA ILE A 373 -0.53 15.19 -12.54
C ILE A 373 -1.86 15.67 -11.97
N SER A 374 -2.25 15.16 -10.81
CA SER A 374 -3.31 15.75 -9.99
C SER A 374 -2.69 16.43 -8.77
N VAL A 375 -3.01 17.70 -8.51
CA VAL A 375 -2.56 18.42 -7.31
C VAL A 375 -3.74 18.95 -6.51
N PHE A 376 -3.53 19.12 -5.20
CA PHE A 376 -4.53 19.64 -4.25
C PHE A 376 -4.13 21.04 -3.80
N THR A 377 -5.00 22.04 -3.94
CA THR A 377 -4.66 23.45 -3.62
C THR A 377 -4.52 23.71 -2.11
N GLY A 378 -5.13 22.88 -1.25
CA GLY A 378 -4.91 22.90 0.19
C GLY A 378 -5.56 24.07 0.94
N ASP A 379 -6.62 24.68 0.37
CA ASP A 379 -7.28 25.88 0.92
C ASP A 379 -8.28 25.63 2.08
N GLU A 380 -8.17 24.50 2.80
CA GLU A 380 -9.02 24.24 3.98
C GLU A 380 -8.32 24.75 5.25
N ASP A 381 -8.92 25.76 5.91
CA ASP A 381 -8.49 26.26 7.21
C ASP A 381 -8.66 25.17 8.29
N GLN A 382 -7.63 24.96 9.10
CA GLN A 382 -7.62 23.95 10.16
C GLN A 382 -8.52 24.41 11.32
N SER A 383 -9.61 23.69 11.60
CA SER A 383 -10.48 23.92 12.78
C SER A 383 -9.73 23.65 14.10
N GLU A 384 -10.20 24.26 15.20
CA GLU A 384 -9.65 24.10 16.57
C GLU A 384 -9.55 22.63 17.05
N GLU A 385 -10.38 21.73 16.51
CA GLU A 385 -10.38 20.28 16.79
C GLU A 385 -9.10 19.55 16.33
N GLN A 386 -8.28 20.19 15.49
CA GLN A 386 -7.04 19.62 14.95
C GLN A 386 -5.84 19.74 15.91
N ARG A 387 -6.06 20.00 17.20
CA ARG A 387 -5.00 20.03 18.23
C ARG A 387 -4.67 18.64 18.80
N ILE A 388 -5.57 17.67 18.72
CA ILE A 388 -5.38 16.33 19.30
C ILE A 388 -4.62 15.39 18.35
N LEU A 389 -3.52 14.78 18.81
CA LEU A 389 -2.74 13.78 18.05
C LEU A 389 -3.44 12.42 18.02
N PRO A 390 -3.36 11.61 16.93
CA PRO A 390 -2.74 11.90 15.64
C PRO A 390 -3.55 12.92 14.84
N ARG A 391 -2.84 13.78 14.10
CA ARG A 391 -3.45 14.79 13.22
C ARG A 391 -3.32 14.36 11.76
N PRO A 392 -4.25 14.79 10.89
CA PRO A 392 -4.08 14.64 9.45
C PRO A 392 -2.73 15.22 9.00
N LYS A 393 -2.00 14.48 8.16
CA LYS A 393 -0.72 14.95 7.63
C LYS A 393 -0.94 16.22 6.79
N LYS A 394 -0.12 17.24 7.05
CA LYS A 394 -0.15 18.48 6.27
C LYS A 394 0.30 18.21 4.84
N VAL A 395 -0.61 18.39 3.89
CA VAL A 395 -0.31 18.26 2.47
C VAL A 395 0.46 19.50 2.02
N SER A 396 1.70 19.31 1.57
CA SER A 396 2.47 20.40 0.97
C SER A 396 2.07 20.52 -0.50
N TYR A 397 1.48 21.66 -0.88
CA TYR A 397 1.30 22.01 -2.28
C TYR A 397 2.65 21.88 -3.01
N SER A 398 2.62 21.18 -4.14
CA SER A 398 3.77 21.00 -5.03
C SER A 398 3.38 21.52 -6.41
N CYS A 399 4.10 22.53 -6.89
CA CYS A 399 3.78 23.16 -8.16
C CYS A 399 3.96 22.15 -9.31
N PRO A 400 2.90 21.82 -10.07
CA PRO A 400 2.94 20.82 -11.12
C PRO A 400 3.93 21.19 -12.24
N ALA A 401 4.15 22.49 -12.49
CA ALA A 401 5.13 22.94 -13.48
C ALA A 401 6.57 22.54 -13.13
N TRP A 402 6.89 22.27 -11.85
CA TRP A 402 8.21 21.76 -11.46
C TRP A 402 8.47 20.34 -11.99
N ALA A 403 7.43 19.58 -12.32
CA ALA A 403 7.58 18.27 -12.95
C ALA A 403 8.23 18.36 -14.34
N ASN A 404 8.12 19.50 -15.04
CA ASN A 404 8.70 19.67 -16.37
C ASN A 404 10.23 19.52 -16.40
N LYS A 405 10.92 19.52 -15.26
CA LYS A 405 12.35 19.24 -15.21
C LYS A 405 12.65 17.77 -15.54
N ASP A 406 11.81 16.84 -15.07
CA ASP A 406 12.02 15.39 -15.17
C ASP A 406 11.04 14.73 -16.15
N TYR A 407 9.85 15.31 -16.35
CA TYR A 407 8.74 14.70 -17.08
C TYR A 407 8.21 15.59 -18.20
N GLN A 408 7.48 14.97 -19.13
CA GLN A 408 6.58 15.65 -20.05
C GLN A 408 5.17 15.60 -19.46
N VAL A 409 4.72 16.72 -18.87
CA VAL A 409 3.36 16.80 -18.33
C VAL A 409 2.36 16.90 -19.48
N VAL A 410 1.55 15.86 -19.69
CA VAL A 410 0.58 15.79 -20.78
C VAL A 410 -0.85 16.12 -20.35
N HIS A 411 -1.15 15.97 -19.06
CA HIS A 411 -2.43 16.32 -18.47
C HIS A 411 -2.22 16.85 -17.04
N LEU A 412 -3.05 17.80 -16.63
CA LEU A 412 -2.97 18.42 -15.31
C LEU A 412 -4.38 18.64 -14.76
N ASN A 413 -4.65 18.07 -13.59
CA ASN A 413 -5.86 18.28 -12.81
C ASN A 413 -5.53 19.03 -11.50
N ARG A 414 -6.35 20.03 -11.15
CA ARG A 414 -6.25 20.78 -9.89
C ARG A 414 -7.52 20.55 -9.10
N ALA A 415 -7.40 19.79 -8.02
CA ALA A 415 -8.48 19.55 -7.07
C ALA A 415 -8.43 20.57 -5.93
N SER A 416 -9.59 21.08 -5.52
CA SER A 416 -9.71 21.89 -4.31
C SER A 416 -9.57 21.05 -3.04
N GLY A 417 -9.19 21.70 -1.94
CA GLY A 417 -9.11 21.11 -0.60
C GLY A 417 -7.92 20.17 -0.41
N THR A 418 -8.09 19.19 0.48
CA THR A 418 -7.09 18.14 0.80
C THR A 418 -7.45 16.77 0.18
N PRO A 419 -6.47 15.87 -0.01
CA PRO A 419 -6.70 14.53 -0.57
C PRO A 419 -7.54 13.59 0.30
N GLY A 420 -7.51 13.74 1.63
CA GLY A 420 -8.20 12.84 2.57
C GLY A 420 -7.82 11.36 2.38
N PHE A 421 -8.78 10.48 2.61
CA PHE A 421 -8.67 9.06 2.27
C PHE A 421 -9.06 8.85 0.81
N LEU A 422 -8.14 9.23 -0.09
CA LEU A 422 -8.39 9.50 -1.51
C LEU A 422 -9.31 8.49 -2.24
N ALA A 423 -9.04 7.19 -2.09
CA ALA A 423 -9.82 6.15 -2.77
C ALA A 423 -11.28 6.07 -2.30
N TRP A 424 -11.63 6.62 -1.14
CA TRP A 424 -13.01 6.74 -0.65
C TRP A 424 -13.57 8.13 -0.90
N ASP A 425 -12.82 9.17 -0.54
CA ASP A 425 -13.33 10.54 -0.50
C ASP A 425 -13.31 11.23 -1.85
N ARG A 426 -12.34 10.88 -2.72
CA ARG A 426 -11.97 11.64 -3.92
C ARG A 426 -11.66 10.75 -5.12
N GLN A 427 -12.56 9.79 -5.37
CA GLN A 427 -12.47 8.87 -6.51
C GLN A 427 -12.41 9.62 -7.84
N ASP A 428 -13.10 10.77 -7.92
CA ASP A 428 -13.08 11.71 -9.04
C ASP A 428 -11.65 12.05 -9.48
N VAL A 429 -10.74 12.31 -8.54
CA VAL A 429 -9.36 12.70 -8.84
C VAL A 429 -8.57 11.57 -9.51
N ILE A 430 -8.84 10.33 -9.12
CA ILE A 430 -8.24 9.13 -9.74
C ILE A 430 -8.82 8.95 -11.14
N LEU A 431 -10.15 8.89 -11.24
CA LEU A 431 -10.90 8.65 -12.48
C LEU A 431 -10.59 9.71 -13.56
N ASP A 432 -10.67 10.99 -13.23
CA ASP A 432 -10.41 12.08 -14.17
C ASP A 432 -8.94 12.10 -14.60
N GLY A 433 -8.03 11.82 -13.67
CA GLY A 433 -6.60 11.83 -13.95
C GLY A 433 -6.16 10.71 -14.90
N VAL A 434 -6.68 9.48 -14.71
CA VAL A 434 -6.37 8.36 -15.62
C VAL A 434 -7.03 8.55 -16.99
N ARG A 435 -8.25 9.11 -17.06
CA ARG A 435 -8.93 9.41 -18.34
C ARG A 435 -8.26 10.56 -19.08
N GLY A 436 -7.83 11.60 -18.36
CA GLY A 436 -7.05 12.70 -18.92
C GLY A 436 -5.69 12.24 -19.46
N LEU A 437 -5.03 11.32 -18.75
CA LEU A 437 -3.83 10.65 -19.25
C LEU A 437 -4.12 9.83 -20.51
N ALA A 438 -5.12 8.96 -20.46
CA ALA A 438 -5.50 8.09 -21.57
C ALA A 438 -5.76 8.89 -22.85
N LYS A 439 -6.57 9.95 -22.74
CA LYS A 439 -6.83 10.89 -23.85
C LYS A 439 -5.54 11.42 -24.46
N ALA A 440 -4.63 11.94 -23.64
CA ALA A 440 -3.39 12.53 -24.12
C ALA A 440 -2.41 11.50 -24.74
N ILE A 441 -2.46 10.25 -24.28
CA ILE A 441 -1.67 9.15 -24.86
C ILE A 441 -2.28 8.68 -26.17
N LEU A 442 -3.58 8.39 -26.23
CA LEU A 442 -4.29 7.93 -27.42
C LEU A 442 -4.19 8.92 -28.60
N GLU A 443 -4.19 10.22 -28.31
CA GLU A 443 -4.01 11.27 -29.34
C GLU A 443 -2.62 11.27 -29.99
N LYS A 444 -1.58 10.76 -29.31
CA LYS A 444 -0.17 10.99 -29.69
C LYS A 444 0.69 9.75 -29.84
N ASP A 445 0.34 8.64 -29.21
CA ASP A 445 1.15 7.42 -29.15
C ASP A 445 0.38 6.25 -29.76
N LYS A 446 0.68 5.94 -31.03
CA LYS A 446 0.01 4.86 -31.79
C LYS A 446 0.26 3.45 -31.24
N ARG A 447 1.21 3.31 -30.31
CA ARG A 447 1.46 2.05 -29.58
C ARG A 447 0.33 1.74 -28.60
N MET A 448 -0.34 2.77 -28.07
CA MET A 448 -1.52 2.57 -27.27
C MET A 448 -2.68 2.20 -28.18
N GLN A 449 -3.10 0.96 -28.10
CA GLN A 449 -4.23 0.43 -28.82
C GLN A 449 -5.16 -0.27 -27.83
N ALA A 450 -6.43 -0.41 -28.20
CA ALA A 450 -7.26 -1.38 -27.51
C ALA A 450 -6.56 -2.74 -27.58
N ALA A 451 -6.46 -3.45 -26.46
CA ALA A 451 -5.75 -4.72 -26.45
C ALA A 451 -6.44 -5.69 -27.41
N GLU A 452 -5.77 -6.07 -28.51
CA GLU A 452 -6.26 -7.08 -29.48
C GLU A 452 -6.35 -8.44 -28.82
N GLN A 453 -7.43 -8.71 -28.09
CA GLN A 453 -7.74 -9.97 -27.37
C GLN A 453 -6.59 -11.01 -27.21
N PRO A 454 -5.46 -10.71 -26.53
CA PRO A 454 -4.42 -11.72 -26.30
C PRO A 454 -4.68 -12.50 -24.99
N GLY A 455 -5.76 -12.19 -24.27
CA GLY A 455 -6.12 -12.80 -22.98
C GLY A 455 -7.50 -13.47 -22.94
N ALA A 456 -8.24 -13.49 -24.06
CA ALA A 456 -9.48 -14.26 -24.14
C ALA A 456 -9.26 -15.74 -23.86
N THR A 457 -8.07 -16.25 -24.23
CA THR A 457 -7.64 -17.59 -23.92
C THR A 457 -7.47 -17.81 -22.42
N LEU A 458 -6.88 -16.88 -21.65
CA LEU A 458 -6.66 -17.08 -20.22
C LEU A 458 -7.98 -17.13 -19.42
N GLN A 459 -8.87 -16.14 -19.55
CA GLN A 459 -10.10 -16.14 -18.75
C GLN A 459 -11.09 -17.25 -19.20
N ASN A 460 -11.21 -17.50 -20.52
CA ASN A 460 -12.07 -18.57 -21.03
C ASN A 460 -11.47 -19.98 -20.79
N GLN A 461 -10.14 -20.15 -20.80
CA GLN A 461 -9.51 -21.45 -20.44
C GLN A 461 -9.61 -21.71 -18.93
N LEU A 462 -9.56 -20.66 -18.11
CA LEU A 462 -9.61 -20.78 -16.65
C LEU A 462 -11.05 -20.97 -16.12
N GLU A 463 -12.07 -20.39 -16.77
CA GLU A 463 -13.49 -20.72 -16.52
C GLU A 463 -13.82 -22.17 -16.89
N THR A 464 -13.11 -22.78 -17.84
CA THR A 464 -13.25 -24.22 -18.15
C THR A 464 -12.44 -25.15 -17.23
N GLN A 465 -11.53 -24.62 -16.39
CA GLN A 465 -10.69 -25.38 -15.45
C GLN A 465 -11.15 -25.26 -13.99
N ASP A 466 -12.45 -25.43 -13.73
CA ASP A 466 -13.06 -25.46 -12.39
C ASP A 466 -12.49 -26.55 -11.41
N GLY A 467 -11.45 -27.28 -11.80
CA GLY A 467 -10.81 -28.34 -11.02
C GLY A 467 -9.51 -27.97 -10.29
N ARG A 468 -8.86 -26.82 -10.56
CA ARG A 468 -7.57 -26.45 -9.92
C ARG A 468 -7.57 -25.01 -9.39
N ILE A 469 -8.38 -24.75 -8.38
CA ILE A 469 -8.41 -23.45 -7.70
C ILE A 469 -7.25 -23.39 -6.69
N ALA A 470 -6.32 -22.45 -6.88
CA ALA A 470 -5.27 -22.18 -5.90
C ALA A 470 -5.91 -21.62 -4.61
N GLN A 471 -5.75 -22.33 -3.50
CA GLN A 471 -6.28 -21.93 -2.19
C GLN A 471 -5.26 -21.07 -1.42
N ALA A 472 -5.76 -20.25 -0.49
CA ALA A 472 -4.91 -19.47 0.40
C ALA A 472 -4.10 -20.39 1.32
N ASP A 473 -2.82 -20.59 1.01
CA ASP A 473 -1.89 -21.22 1.92
C ASP A 473 -1.32 -20.16 2.87
N LEU A 474 -1.77 -20.17 4.13
CA LEU A 474 -1.32 -19.28 5.22
C LEU A 474 0.00 -19.76 5.86
N SER A 475 0.74 -20.65 5.18
CA SER A 475 1.97 -21.29 5.66
C SER A 475 3.12 -20.34 6.04
N GLY A 476 3.00 -19.03 5.76
CA GLY A 476 3.94 -18.00 6.21
C GLY A 476 3.92 -17.72 7.73
N THR A 477 2.90 -18.16 8.47
CA THR A 477 2.83 -18.02 9.93
C THR A 477 3.13 -19.35 10.62
N THR A 478 4.36 -19.86 10.48
CA THR A 478 4.75 -21.12 11.13
C THR A 478 5.10 -20.88 12.60
N MET A 479 4.19 -21.24 13.52
CA MET A 479 4.61 -21.91 14.74
C MET A 479 5.05 -23.31 14.32
N GLN A 480 6.36 -23.60 14.38
CA GLN A 480 6.85 -24.94 14.13
C GLN A 480 6.36 -25.86 15.25
N GLU A 481 5.57 -26.88 14.93
CA GLU A 481 5.44 -28.06 15.78
C GLU A 481 6.80 -28.77 15.83
N PRO A 482 7.34 -29.09 17.02
CA PRO A 482 8.58 -29.85 17.10
C PRO A 482 8.35 -31.25 16.54
N LYS A 483 9.04 -31.59 15.44
CA LYS A 483 9.18 -32.97 15.00
C LYS A 483 9.88 -33.77 16.09
N ALA A 484 9.16 -34.70 16.70
CA ALA A 484 9.74 -35.73 17.54
C ALA A 484 10.62 -36.66 16.68
N SER A 485 11.90 -36.76 17.02
CA SER A 485 12.80 -37.81 16.54
C SER A 485 12.84 -38.95 17.57
N PRO A 486 13.00 -40.23 17.16
CA PRO A 486 12.91 -41.38 18.06
C PRO A 486 14.29 -41.88 18.58
N SER A 487 14.28 -42.31 19.86
CA SER A 487 15.24 -43.19 20.58
C SER A 487 16.70 -42.71 20.74
N GLU A 488 17.42 -42.91 21.87
CA GLU A 488 17.57 -44.10 22.72
C GLU A 488 17.99 -43.78 24.17
N GLY A 489 17.52 -44.57 25.14
CA GLY A 489 18.33 -45.23 26.20
C GLY A 489 18.80 -44.45 27.45
N PRO A 490 18.94 -45.11 28.63
CA PRO A 490 18.67 -44.48 29.93
C PRO A 490 19.90 -44.18 30.80
N ALA A 491 19.83 -43.12 31.61
CA ALA A 491 20.63 -42.99 32.83
C ALA A 491 19.80 -42.32 33.93
N LYS A 492 19.62 -43.05 35.03
CA LYS A 492 18.98 -42.64 36.28
C LYS A 492 19.94 -41.79 37.13
N GLN A 493 19.32 -40.99 37.99
CA GLN A 493 19.78 -40.44 39.28
C GLN A 493 20.33 -39.01 39.30
N GLU A 494 19.83 -38.29 40.32
CA GLU A 494 20.19 -36.97 40.84
C GLU A 494 19.60 -35.73 40.15
N LEU A 495 18.40 -35.32 40.57
CA LEU A 495 18.16 -33.94 41.03
C LEU A 495 16.74 -33.84 41.66
N HIS A 496 16.66 -33.97 42.99
CA HIS A 496 15.49 -33.54 43.76
C HIS A 496 16.01 -32.77 44.97
N LYS A 497 16.19 -31.45 44.79
CA LYS A 497 16.12 -30.36 45.79
C LYS A 497 16.64 -29.08 45.14
N LEU A 498 16.03 -27.95 45.54
CA LEU A 498 16.32 -26.55 45.15
C LEU A 498 15.40 -25.98 44.07
N VAL A 499 14.12 -25.80 44.41
CA VAL A 499 13.31 -24.65 43.93
C VAL A 499 12.39 -24.25 45.09
N GLU A 500 12.86 -23.39 45.97
CA GLU A 500 12.08 -22.60 46.93
C GLU A 500 13.03 -21.57 47.52
N ASP A 501 13.21 -20.46 46.80
CA ASP A 501 13.48 -19.11 47.33
C ASP A 501 13.99 -18.23 46.19
N GLU A 502 13.19 -17.20 45.87
CA GLU A 502 13.55 -15.86 45.36
C GLU A 502 12.41 -15.34 44.49
N ASN A 503 11.37 -14.84 45.16
CA ASN A 503 10.35 -14.01 44.52
C ASN A 503 9.89 -12.92 45.50
N GLN A 504 10.81 -12.04 45.89
CA GLN A 504 10.49 -10.78 46.55
C GLN A 504 11.53 -9.73 46.13
N HIS A 505 11.10 -8.77 45.29
CA HIS A 505 11.37 -7.33 45.42
C HIS A 505 10.99 -6.63 44.11
N LEU A 506 9.98 -5.75 44.17
CA LEU A 506 10.00 -4.35 43.69
C LEU A 506 8.56 -3.80 43.66
N ALA A 507 8.19 -3.11 44.75
CA ALA A 507 7.05 -2.19 44.81
C ALA A 507 7.57 -0.79 45.24
N PRO A 508 6.94 0.32 44.80
CA PRO A 508 7.52 1.67 44.77
C PRO A 508 7.45 2.44 46.11
N PRO A 509 8.22 3.54 46.27
CA PRO A 509 8.35 4.23 47.56
C PRO A 509 7.20 5.23 47.81
N GLN A 510 6.72 5.30 49.06
CA GLN A 510 5.92 6.43 49.56
C GLN A 510 6.73 7.28 50.55
N ALA A 511 6.53 8.59 50.42
CA ALA A 511 7.23 9.66 51.13
C ALA A 511 6.81 9.78 52.61
N THR A 512 7.79 10.08 53.45
CA THR A 512 7.68 10.31 54.89
C THR A 512 7.27 11.75 55.21
N SER A 513 6.28 11.94 56.08
CA SER A 513 6.02 13.19 56.78
C SER A 513 6.65 13.14 58.17
N HIS A 514 7.66 13.98 58.42
CA HIS A 514 8.22 14.20 59.75
C HIS A 514 7.29 15.12 60.58
N GLY A 515 6.89 14.64 61.75
CA GLY A 515 6.48 15.46 62.89
C GLY A 515 7.31 15.02 64.10
N GLY A 516 8.25 15.85 64.53
CA GLY A 516 9.06 15.64 65.72
C GLY A 516 8.85 16.80 66.69
N ALA A 517 8.52 16.48 67.93
CA ALA A 517 8.62 17.36 69.07
C ALA A 517 9.37 16.61 70.17
N HIS A 518 10.61 17.01 70.42
CA HIS A 518 11.17 17.35 71.73
C HIS A 518 12.57 17.96 71.57
#